data_AF-A0A4U5J9G0-F1
#
_entry.id   AF-A0A4U5J9G0-F1
#
_cell.length_a   1.000
_cell.length_b   1.000
_cell.length_c   1.000
_cell.angle_alpha   90.00
_cell.angle_beta   90.00
_cell.angle_gamma   90.00
#
_symmetry.space_group_name_H-M   'P 1'
#
loop_
_entity.id
_entity.type
_entity.pdbx_description
1 polymer ?
#
loop_
_entity_poly.entity_id
_entity_poly.type
_entity_poly.pdbx_seq_one_letter_code
_entity_poly.pdbx_strand_id
1 'polypeptide(L)'
;EPGDDWILSYTPERRDPDDREMVLVRLTPRALEELYIETKDLSPDARQAGHSAECDFCGEQVPLEKAVPNKREEPVHKRCYVDAYGGPVWLEDY
;
A
#
# COMPACT_ATOMS: atom_id res chain seq x y z
N GLU A 1 4.63 17.48 -28.85
CA GLU A 1 6.02 18.00 -28.89
C GLU A 1 6.97 16.90 -28.39
N PRO A 2 8.31 17.07 -28.30
CA PRO A 2 9.15 16.05 -27.66
C PRO A 2 8.66 15.83 -26.22
N GLY A 3 7.96 14.72 -26.00
CA GLY A 3 7.43 14.22 -24.73
C GLY A 3 6.63 15.24 -23.91
N ASP A 4 5.30 15.12 -23.89
CA ASP A 4 4.48 15.97 -23.02
C ASP A 4 4.92 15.82 -21.55
N ASP A 5 4.97 16.93 -20.82
CA ASP A 5 5.28 16.91 -19.40
C ASP A 5 4.13 16.29 -18.60
N TRP A 6 4.47 15.47 -17.63
CA TRP A 6 3.52 14.75 -16.78
C TRP A 6 3.33 15.48 -15.46
N ILE A 7 2.15 15.38 -14.86
CA ILE A 7 1.89 15.90 -13.51
C ILE A 7 1.70 14.72 -12.56
N LEU A 8 2.60 14.57 -11.59
CA LEU A 8 2.42 13.69 -10.44
C LEU A 8 1.70 14.46 -9.35
N SER A 9 0.49 14.03 -9.00
CA SER A 9 -0.28 14.55 -7.86
C SER A 9 -0.15 13.61 -6.67
N TYR A 10 0.23 14.15 -5.52
CA TYR A 10 0.34 13.38 -4.28
C TYR A 10 -0.18 14.21 -3.10
N THR A 11 -1.02 13.61 -2.26
CA THR A 11 -1.47 14.22 -1.00
C THR A 11 -0.83 13.44 0.15
N PRO A 12 0.17 14.01 0.84
CA PRO A 12 0.80 13.35 1.96
C PRO A 12 -0.17 13.20 3.12
N GLU A 13 -0.10 12.04 3.77
CA GLU A 13 -0.73 11.84 5.06
C GLU A 13 -0.10 12.76 6.12
N ARG A 14 -0.94 13.40 6.91
CA ARG A 14 -0.57 14.32 7.99
C ARG A 14 -1.28 13.90 9.28
N ARG A 15 -0.74 14.31 10.43
CA ARG A 15 -1.34 14.01 11.74
C ARG A 15 -2.76 14.56 11.86
N ASP A 16 -2.99 15.75 11.30
CA ASP A 16 -4.30 16.37 11.19
C ASP A 16 -4.80 16.25 9.74
N PRO A 17 -6.01 15.73 9.48
CA PRO A 17 -6.60 15.69 8.15
C PRO A 17 -6.73 17.06 7.47
N ASP A 18 -6.93 18.13 8.24
CA ASP A 18 -7.12 19.48 7.70
C ASP A 18 -5.80 20.10 7.19
N ASP A 19 -4.65 19.54 7.61
CA ASP A 19 -3.31 19.96 7.18
C ASP A 19 -2.86 19.26 5.87
N ARG A 20 -3.71 18.43 5.27
CA ARG A 20 -3.38 17.69 4.05
C ARG A 20 -3.41 18.61 2.84
N GLU A 21 -2.24 18.90 2.29
CA GLU A 21 -2.09 19.70 1.08
C GLU A 21 -1.74 18.83 -0.12
N MET A 22 -2.48 18.98 -1.21
CA MET A 22 -2.16 18.29 -2.46
C MET A 22 -0.93 18.94 -3.11
N VAL A 23 0.11 18.14 -3.35
CA VAL A 23 1.34 18.54 -4.03
C VAL A 23 1.24 18.11 -5.50
N LEU A 24 1.53 19.05 -6.41
CA LEU A 24 1.61 18.79 -7.84
C LEU A 24 3.07 18.97 -8.31
N VAL A 25 3.64 17.91 -8.85
CA VAL A 25 5.02 17.90 -9.37
C VAL A 25 4.99 17.72 -10.87
N ARG A 26 5.56 18.67 -11.61
CA ARG A 26 5.76 18.55 -13.06
C ARG A 26 7.00 17.71 -13.34
N LEU A 27 6.82 16.62 -14.06
CA LEU A 27 7.87 15.70 -14.47
C LEU A 27 8.13 15.88 -15.96
N THR A 28 9.37 16.25 -16.28
CA THR A 28 9.86 16.18 -17.65
C THR A 28 10.01 14.72 -18.07
N PRO A 29 10.08 14.42 -19.38
CA PRO A 29 10.29 13.05 -19.85
C PRO A 29 11.51 12.37 -19.22
N ARG A 30 12.60 13.12 -19.02
CA ARG A 30 13.80 12.62 -18.34
C ARG A 30 13.56 12.35 -16.85
N ALA A 31 12.89 13.26 -16.14
CA ALA A 31 12.60 13.07 -14.73
C ALA A 31 11.67 11.86 -14.50
N LEU A 32 10.73 11.62 -15.43
CA LEU A 32 9.86 10.45 -15.40
C LEU A 32 10.65 9.14 -15.60
N GLU A 33 11.60 9.12 -16.55
CA GLU A 33 12.47 7.96 -16.79
C GLU A 33 13.36 7.65 -15.57
N GLU A 34 13.98 8.66 -14.98
CA GLU A 34 14.81 8.51 -13.78
C GLU A 34 13.98 7.99 -12.59
N LEU A 35 12.80 8.55 -12.36
CA LEU A 35 11.87 8.07 -11.33
C LEU A 35 11.48 6.60 -11.56
N TYR A 36 11.20 6.21 -12.80
CA TYR A 36 10.87 4.82 -13.13
C TYR A 36 12.04 3.87 -12.85
N ILE A 37 13.26 4.22 -13.27
CA ILE A 37 14.44 3.38 -13.03
C ILE A 37 14.70 3.16 -11.54
N GLU A 38 14.54 4.21 -10.73
CA GLU A 38 14.70 4.17 -9.27
C GLU A 38 13.62 3.31 -8.58
N THR A 39 12.40 3.25 -9.13
CA THR A 39 11.24 2.67 -8.42
C THR A 39 10.73 1.34 -8.96
N LYS A 40 11.15 0.93 -10.17
CA LYS A 40 10.64 -0.28 -10.84
C LYS A 40 10.92 -1.58 -10.06
N ASP A 41 12.05 -1.64 -9.36
CA ASP A 41 12.52 -2.84 -8.64
C ASP A 41 12.31 -2.75 -7.12
N LEU A 42 11.65 -1.70 -6.63
CA LEU A 42 11.28 -1.61 -5.22
C LEU A 42 10.32 -2.74 -4.85
N SER A 43 10.64 -3.46 -3.77
CA SER A 43 9.73 -4.42 -3.16
C SER A 43 8.45 -3.73 -2.69
N PRO A 44 7.33 -4.45 -2.49
CA PRO A 44 6.12 -3.88 -1.91
C PRO A 44 6.38 -3.09 -0.62
N ASP A 45 7.22 -3.65 0.27
CA ASP A 45 7.63 -2.99 1.51
C ASP A 45 8.46 -1.71 1.26
N ALA A 46 9.29 -1.70 0.22
CA ALA A 46 10.10 -0.54 -0.15
C ALA A 46 9.30 0.51 -0.96
N ARG A 47 8.19 0.12 -1.60
CA ARG A 47 7.31 1.05 -2.32
C ARG A 47 6.53 1.95 -1.38
N GLN A 48 6.22 1.48 -0.17
CA GLN A 48 5.33 2.19 0.74
C GLN A 48 5.55 1.72 2.17
N ALA A 49 6.24 2.52 2.98
CA ALA A 49 6.13 2.41 4.42
C ALA A 49 4.66 2.62 4.82
N GLY A 50 3.95 1.55 5.18
CA GLY A 50 2.61 1.61 5.79
C GLY A 50 1.41 1.18 4.94
N HIS A 51 1.57 0.46 3.82
CA HIS A 51 0.42 -0.11 3.07
C HIS A 51 0.27 -1.63 3.18
N SER A 52 1.30 -2.32 3.67
CA SER A 52 1.25 -3.72 4.09
C SER A 52 1.80 -3.85 5.50
N ALA A 53 1.43 -4.94 6.16
CA ALA A 53 2.00 -5.36 7.44
C ALA A 53 2.23 -6.87 7.42
N GLU A 54 3.11 -7.34 8.29
CA GLU A 54 3.34 -8.77 8.47
C GLU A 54 2.09 -9.44 9.07
N CYS A 55 1.65 -10.54 8.48
CA CYS A 55 0.56 -11.34 9.01
C CYS A 55 1.01 -12.09 10.28
N ASP A 56 0.35 -11.86 11.42
CA ASP A 56 0.68 -12.49 12.72
C ASP A 56 0.61 -14.04 12.70
N PHE A 57 -0.02 -14.65 11.68
CA PHE A 57 -0.12 -16.11 11.58
C PHE A 57 0.87 -16.77 10.62
N CYS A 58 1.14 -16.19 9.45
CA CYS A 58 2.01 -16.83 8.45
C CYS A 58 3.32 -16.08 8.20
N GLY A 59 3.51 -14.89 8.78
CA GLY A 59 4.72 -14.07 8.58
C GLY A 59 4.86 -13.48 7.17
N GLU A 60 3.90 -13.72 6.26
CA GLU A 60 3.88 -13.09 4.94
C GLU A 60 3.27 -11.70 5.02
N GLN A 61 3.66 -10.80 4.11
CA GLN A 61 3.06 -9.48 4.01
C GLN A 61 1.58 -9.58 3.59
N VAL A 62 0.71 -8.84 4.28
CA VAL A 62 -0.70 -8.65 3.93
C VAL A 62 -0.96 -7.17 3.62
N PRO A 63 -1.59 -6.82 2.49
CA PRO A 63 -2.05 -5.45 2.25
C PRO A 63 -3.03 -5.03 3.35
N LEU A 64 -2.79 -3.88 4.00
CA LEU A 64 -3.62 -3.41 5.13
C LEU A 64 -5.08 -3.18 4.73
N GLU A 65 -5.34 -2.80 3.46
CA GLU A 65 -6.69 -2.66 2.91
C GLU A 65 -7.46 -4.00 2.85
N LYS A 66 -6.75 -5.13 2.83
CA LYS A 66 -7.31 -6.50 2.75
C LYS A 66 -7.15 -7.29 4.05
N ALA A 67 -6.36 -6.78 4.99
CA ALA A 67 -6.12 -7.41 6.28
C ALA A 67 -7.38 -7.36 7.15
N VAL A 68 -7.56 -8.38 7.98
CA VAL A 68 -8.55 -8.37 9.07
C VAL A 68 -7.81 -8.42 10.40
N PRO A 69 -8.32 -7.76 11.46
CA PRO A 69 -7.71 -7.82 12.77
C PRO A 69 -7.98 -9.19 13.42
N ASN A 70 -6.95 -9.80 14.00
CA ASN A 70 -7.10 -10.99 14.83
C ASN A 70 -7.55 -10.61 16.27
N LYS A 71 -7.63 -11.59 17.19
CA LYS A 71 -8.03 -11.34 18.59
C LYS A 71 -7.07 -10.44 19.38
N ARG A 72 -5.85 -10.22 18.87
CA ARG A 72 -4.83 -9.33 19.42
C ARG A 72 -4.80 -7.99 18.68
N GLU A 73 -5.75 -7.74 17.78
CA GLU A 73 -5.84 -6.58 16.90
C GLU A 73 -4.67 -6.45 15.90
N GLU A 74 -3.92 -7.54 15.67
CA GLU A 74 -2.85 -7.59 14.67
C GLU A 74 -3.42 -7.91 13.28
N PRO A 75 -2.83 -7.36 12.19
CA PRO A 75 -3.27 -7.60 10.84
C PRO A 75 -2.98 -9.04 10.41
N VAL A 76 -3.98 -9.73 9.84
CA VAL A 76 -3.81 -11.07 9.25
C VAL A 76 -4.53 -11.19 7.92
N HIS A 77 -4.10 -12.13 7.07
CA HIS A 77 -4.92 -12.55 5.93
C HIS A 77 -6.24 -13.15 6.47
N LYS A 78 -7.40 -12.73 5.95
CA LYS A 78 -8.70 -13.44 6.08
C LYS A 78 -8.61 -15.00 6.03
N ARG A 79 -7.69 -15.64 5.27
CA ARG A 79 -7.57 -17.10 5.09
C ARG A 79 -6.97 -17.68 6.36
N CYS A 80 -5.91 -17.04 6.83
CA CYS A 80 -5.25 -17.39 8.08
C CYS A 80 -6.20 -17.16 9.27
N TYR A 81 -7.07 -16.14 9.19
CA TYR A 81 -8.13 -15.93 10.17
C TYR A 81 -9.17 -17.07 10.15
N VAL A 82 -9.65 -17.47 8.98
CA VAL A 82 -10.62 -18.58 8.82
C VAL A 82 -10.01 -19.90 9.28
N ASP A 83 -8.78 -20.19 8.87
CA ASP A 83 -8.04 -21.40 9.25
C ASP A 83 -7.85 -21.48 10.77
N ALA A 84 -7.58 -20.35 11.43
CA ALA A 84 -7.34 -20.29 12.87
C ALA A 84 -8.63 -20.29 13.72
N TYR A 85 -9.71 -19.66 13.25
CA TYR A 85 -10.89 -19.38 14.08
C TYR A 85 -12.21 -19.96 13.56
N GLY A 86 -12.25 -20.53 12.34
CA GLY A 86 -13.49 -21.02 11.73
C GLY A 86 -14.43 -19.86 11.40
N GLY A 87 -14.09 -19.07 10.38
CA GLY A 87 -14.86 -17.90 9.98
C GLY A 87 -16.15 -18.24 9.21
N PRO A 88 -17.12 -17.32 9.14
CA PRO A 88 -18.30 -17.47 8.31
C PRO A 88 -17.96 -17.47 6.82
N VAL A 89 -18.72 -18.22 6.01
CA VAL A 89 -18.46 -18.53 4.58
C VAL A 89 -18.17 -17.31 3.69
N TRP A 90 -18.69 -16.12 4.05
CA TRP A 90 -18.44 -14.87 3.31
C TRP A 90 -17.01 -14.30 3.48
N LEU A 91 -16.19 -14.90 4.33
CA LEU A 91 -14.75 -14.62 4.45
C LEU A 91 -13.89 -15.52 3.53
N GLU A 92 -14.49 -16.56 2.92
CA GLU A 92 -13.84 -17.51 2.02
C GLU A 92 -13.71 -16.97 0.58
N ASP A 93 -14.60 -16.05 0.18
CA ASP A 93 -14.52 -15.33 -1.11
C ASP A 93 -13.40 -14.29 -1.02
N TYR A 94 -12.23 -14.69 -1.51
CA TYR A 94 -10.96 -14.01 -1.36
C TYR A 94 -10.56 -13.12 -2.53
#